data_AF-A0A392NGR4-F1
#
_entry.id   AF-A0A392NGR4-F1
#
_cell.length_a   1.000
_cell.length_b   1.000
_cell.length_c   1.000
_cell.angle_alpha   90.00
_cell.angle_beta   90.00
_cell.angle_gamma   90.00
#
_symmetry.space_group_name_H-M   'P 1'
#
loop_
_entity.id
_entity.type
_entity.pdbx_description
1 polymer ?
#
loop_
_entity_poly.entity_id
_entity_poly.type
_entity_poly.pdbx_seq_one_letter_code
_entity_poly.pdbx_strand_id
1 'polypeptide(L)'
;MQKGIKLQTKHLESLIELHNITGTFARNIHHLFSGSDVRVLMDVLKAVYLPYESFKQRYGQMERAILSSEIAGIDLRGAVIRGVGAQGVELSETVRRMEESIPQVIILLEAAAERCISFTGGSEADELILALDDIMLKYISTLQETLKSLRTVCGVDYGGDGSGRKEMEKKDGNQNARRVDSISNEEEWSMVQGALQILTVADSLTSRSSVFEASLRATLARLSTTLSFSAFGSSLDQNQTINNNEDREP
;
A
#
# COMPACT_ATOMS: atom_id res chain seq x y z
N MET A 1 -7.75 5.69 -19.28
CA MET A 1 -7.87 5.47 -17.82
C MET A 1 -6.72 6.14 -17.04
N GLN A 2 -5.44 5.83 -17.32
CA GLN A 2 -4.29 6.42 -16.60
C GLN A 2 -4.21 7.96 -16.58
N LYS A 3 -4.59 8.67 -17.65
CA LYS A 3 -4.63 10.15 -17.66
C LYS A 3 -5.61 10.73 -16.63
N GLY A 4 -6.74 10.06 -16.40
CA GLY A 4 -7.74 10.49 -15.42
C GLY A 4 -7.26 10.30 -13.98
N ILE A 5 -6.56 9.20 -13.70
CA ILE A 5 -6.00 8.91 -12.38
C ILE A 5 -4.89 9.92 -12.05
N LYS A 6 -3.97 10.19 -12.99
CA LYS A 6 -2.94 11.22 -12.81
C LYS A 6 -3.51 12.62 -12.52
N LEU A 7 -4.65 12.96 -13.13
CA LEU A 7 -5.34 14.21 -12.85
C LEU A 7 -5.98 14.21 -11.45
N GLN A 8 -6.59 13.09 -11.05
CA GLN A 8 -7.13 12.91 -9.69
C GLN A 8 -6.05 12.99 -8.61
N THR A 9 -4.88 12.39 -8.84
CA THR A 9 -3.73 12.49 -7.93
C THR A 9 -3.33 13.96 -7.71
N LYS A 10 -3.15 14.71 -8.81
CA LYS A 10 -2.81 16.14 -8.73
C LYS A 10 -3.87 16.97 -8.01
N HIS A 11 -5.14 16.69 -8.27
CA HIS A 11 -6.23 17.38 -7.57
C HIS A 11 -6.23 17.09 -6.07
N LEU A 12 -5.97 15.83 -5.67
CA LEU A 12 -5.87 15.45 -4.27
C LEU A 12 -4.67 16.13 -3.60
N GLU A 13 -3.50 16.13 -4.24
CA GLU A 13 -2.30 16.82 -3.74
C GLU A 13 -2.56 18.32 -3.52
N SER A 14 -3.13 19.01 -4.50
CA SER A 14 -3.48 20.44 -4.35
C SER A 14 -4.52 20.68 -3.26
N LEU A 15 -5.47 19.76 -3.09
CA LEU A 15 -6.49 19.86 -2.03
C LEU A 15 -5.88 19.68 -0.64
N ILE A 16 -4.95 18.73 -0.49
CA ILE A 16 -4.20 18.51 0.76
C ILE A 16 -3.34 19.73 1.07
N GLU A 17 -2.64 20.28 0.08
CA GLU A 17 -1.84 21.50 0.24
C GLU A 17 -2.71 22.68 0.70
N LEU A 18 -3.86 22.89 0.06
CA LEU A 18 -4.80 23.94 0.43
C LEU A 18 -5.36 23.74 1.86
N HIS A 19 -5.64 22.49 2.26
CA HIS A 19 -6.06 22.15 3.61
C HIS A 19 -4.95 22.47 4.64
N ASN A 20 -3.69 22.18 4.32
CA ASN A 20 -2.55 22.49 5.18
C ASN A 20 -2.34 24.00 5.35
N ILE A 21 -2.46 24.77 4.26
CA ILE A 21 -2.43 26.24 4.29
C ILE A 21 -3.58 26.76 5.17
N THR A 22 -4.77 26.17 5.03
CA THR A 22 -5.95 26.52 5.85
C THR A 22 -5.72 26.22 7.33
N GLY A 23 -5.02 25.14 7.68
CA GLY A 23 -4.60 24.87 9.06
C GLY A 23 -3.64 25.91 9.63
N THR A 24 -2.70 26.41 8.81
CA THR A 24 -1.85 27.53 9.21
C THR A 24 -2.65 28.81 9.40
N PHE A 25 -3.57 29.11 8.49
CA PHE A 25 -4.49 30.24 8.61
C PHE A 25 -5.35 30.15 9.89
N ALA A 26 -5.96 29.00 10.17
CA ALA A 26 -6.77 28.74 11.35
C ALA A 26 -6.00 29.00 12.67
N ARG A 27 -4.75 28.54 12.77
CA ARG A 27 -3.89 28.84 13.93
C ARG A 27 -3.57 30.32 14.04
N ASN A 28 -3.30 30.97 12.91
CA ASN A 28 -2.97 32.39 12.89
C ASN A 28 -4.15 33.26 13.29
N ILE A 29 -5.39 32.91 12.97
CA ILE A 29 -6.55 33.73 13.39
C ILE A 29 -6.94 33.51 14.86
N HIS A 30 -6.46 32.44 15.51
CA HIS A 30 -6.86 32.06 16.87
C HIS A 30 -6.70 33.20 17.90
N HIS A 31 -5.60 33.95 17.82
CA HIS A 31 -5.36 35.10 18.71
C HIS A 31 -6.37 36.25 18.56
N LEU A 32 -6.97 36.42 17.37
CA LEU A 32 -7.99 37.43 17.10
C LEU A 32 -9.30 37.17 17.86
N PHE A 33 -9.51 35.91 18.27
CA PHE A 33 -10.67 35.46 19.04
C PHE A 33 -10.39 35.35 20.54
N SER A 34 -9.23 35.81 21.02
CA SER A 34 -8.83 35.71 22.44
C SER A 34 -9.81 36.36 23.43
N GLY A 35 -10.59 37.36 23.00
CA GLY A 35 -11.66 37.99 23.77
C GLY A 35 -13.08 37.54 23.38
N SER A 36 -13.23 36.56 22.49
CA SER A 36 -14.53 36.07 22.00
C SER A 36 -14.99 34.81 22.75
N ASP A 37 -16.30 34.54 22.74
CA ASP A 37 -16.85 33.27 23.21
C ASP A 37 -16.27 32.11 22.36
N VAL A 38 -15.85 31.02 23.02
CA VAL A 38 -15.26 29.83 22.38
C VAL A 38 -16.16 29.27 21.29
N ARG A 39 -17.49 29.39 21.43
CA ARG A 39 -18.46 28.96 20.41
C ARG A 39 -18.30 29.72 19.10
N VAL A 40 -18.00 31.02 19.15
CA VAL A 40 -17.78 31.85 17.96
C VAL A 40 -16.53 31.37 17.21
N LEU A 41 -15.46 31.07 17.94
CA LEU A 41 -14.25 30.51 17.35
C LEU A 41 -14.54 29.14 16.69
N MET A 42 -15.30 28.26 17.35
CA MET A 42 -15.67 26.97 16.77
C MET A 42 -16.53 27.10 15.52
N ASP A 43 -17.48 28.02 15.48
CA ASP A 43 -18.33 28.25 14.31
C ASP A 43 -17.52 28.78 13.12
N VAL A 44 -16.56 29.69 13.39
CA VAL A 44 -15.63 30.17 12.35
C VAL A 44 -14.76 29.04 11.83
N LEU A 45 -14.17 28.21 12.71
CA LEU A 45 -13.36 27.07 12.27
C LEU A 45 -14.19 26.06 11.46
N LYS A 46 -15.42 25.75 11.91
CA LYS A 46 -16.33 24.89 11.14
C LYS A 46 -16.60 25.47 9.75
N ALA A 47 -16.90 26.78 9.65
CA ALA A 47 -17.15 27.42 8.37
C ALA A 47 -15.92 27.37 7.43
N VAL A 48 -14.71 27.53 7.98
CA VAL A 48 -13.44 27.46 7.23
C VAL A 48 -13.17 26.03 6.72
N TYR A 49 -13.50 25.00 7.50
CA TYR A 49 -13.24 23.60 7.11
C TYR A 49 -14.39 22.90 6.38
N LEU A 50 -15.61 23.46 6.42
CA LEU A 50 -16.80 22.91 5.75
C LEU A 50 -16.57 22.55 4.26
N PRO A 51 -15.83 23.35 3.45
CA PRO A 51 -15.59 23.01 2.05
C PRO A 51 -14.84 21.68 1.83
N TYR A 52 -14.07 21.21 2.81
CA TYR A 52 -13.28 19.98 2.67
C TYR A 52 -14.06 18.70 2.99
N GLU A 53 -15.19 18.79 3.70
CA GLU A 53 -15.83 17.58 4.25
C GLU A 53 -16.30 16.60 3.19
N SER A 54 -16.89 17.11 2.10
CA SER A 54 -17.29 16.25 0.98
C SER A 54 -16.13 15.50 0.31
N PHE A 55 -14.92 16.06 0.40
CA PHE A 55 -13.71 15.43 -0.14
C PHE A 55 -13.07 14.46 0.86
N LYS A 56 -13.14 14.75 2.16
CA LYS A 56 -12.72 13.82 3.22
C LYS A 56 -13.54 12.54 3.16
N GLN A 57 -14.88 12.63 3.10
CA GLN A 57 -15.78 11.47 2.97
C GLN A 57 -15.53 10.59 1.73
N ARG A 58 -14.85 11.13 0.72
CA ARG A 58 -14.52 10.41 -0.53
C ARG A 58 -13.04 10.05 -0.61
N TYR A 59 -12.26 10.37 0.41
CA TYR A 59 -10.81 10.25 0.41
C TYR A 59 -10.38 8.80 0.21
N GLY A 60 -10.97 7.86 0.96
CA GLY A 60 -10.63 6.44 0.85
C GLY A 60 -10.75 5.88 -0.57
N GLN A 61 -11.81 6.26 -1.29
CA GLN A 61 -12.01 5.86 -2.68
C GLN A 61 -10.96 6.46 -3.62
N MET A 62 -10.60 7.74 -3.42
CA MET A 62 -9.58 8.42 -4.22
C MET A 62 -8.19 7.81 -3.98
N GLU A 63 -7.83 7.58 -2.71
CA GLU A 63 -6.54 7.01 -2.32
C GLU A 63 -6.39 5.57 -2.84
N ARG A 64 -7.45 4.74 -2.72
CA ARG A 64 -7.47 3.38 -3.29
C ARG A 64 -7.20 3.38 -4.80
N ALA A 65 -7.78 4.32 -5.54
CA ALA A 65 -7.57 4.45 -6.98
C ALA A 65 -6.13 4.87 -7.33
N ILE A 66 -5.54 5.78 -6.54
CA ILE A 66 -4.14 6.21 -6.69
C ILE A 66 -3.21 5.04 -6.42
N LEU A 67 -3.31 4.40 -5.26
CA LEU A 67 -2.47 3.25 -4.88
C LEU A 67 -2.57 2.10 -5.89
N SER A 68 -3.78 1.80 -6.38
CA SER A 68 -3.96 0.75 -7.38
C SER A 68 -3.28 1.09 -8.71
N SER A 69 -3.19 2.37 -9.08
CA SER A 69 -2.48 2.82 -10.28
C SER A 69 -0.96 2.77 -10.08
N GLU A 70 -0.47 3.18 -8.91
CA GLU A 70 0.96 3.16 -8.59
C GLU A 70 1.50 1.72 -8.54
N ILE A 71 0.78 0.80 -7.87
CA ILE A 71 1.15 -0.62 -7.85
C ILE A 71 1.11 -1.23 -9.26
N ALA A 72 0.14 -0.88 -10.10
CA ALA A 72 0.10 -1.36 -11.47
C ALA A 72 1.26 -0.84 -12.33
N GLY A 73 1.96 0.22 -11.89
CA GLY A 73 3.17 0.73 -12.52
C GLY A 73 4.45 -0.03 -12.13
N ILE A 74 4.39 -0.92 -11.14
CA ILE A 74 5.53 -1.74 -10.71
C ILE A 74 5.71 -2.87 -11.73
N ASP A 75 6.78 -2.80 -12.51
CA ASP A 75 7.14 -3.84 -13.46
C ASP A 75 8.09 -4.86 -12.80
N LEU A 76 7.58 -6.07 -12.58
CA LEU A 76 8.35 -7.19 -12.06
C LEU A 76 8.98 -8.04 -13.16
N ARG A 77 8.66 -7.80 -14.43
CA ARG A 77 9.11 -8.68 -15.52
C ARG A 77 10.59 -8.48 -15.80
N GLY A 78 11.32 -9.60 -15.92
CA GLY A 78 12.65 -9.63 -16.51
C GLY A 78 12.64 -9.13 -17.96
N ALA A 79 13.79 -8.67 -18.46
CA ALA A 79 13.94 -8.38 -19.88
C ALA A 79 13.56 -9.64 -20.71
N VAL A 80 12.67 -9.45 -21.68
CA VAL A 80 12.01 -10.52 -22.45
C VAL A 80 12.99 -11.47 -23.16
N ILE A 81 12.77 -12.78 -22.93
CA ILE A 81 13.12 -13.99 -23.71
C ILE A 81 14.09 -13.77 -24.87
N ARG A 82 15.38 -14.05 -24.66
CA ARG A 82 16.30 -14.39 -25.78
C ARG A 82 17.35 -15.44 -25.38
N GLY A 83 17.01 -16.70 -25.60
CA GLY A 83 17.99 -17.76 -25.90
C GLY A 83 18.31 -18.74 -24.77
N VAL A 84 18.43 -20.02 -25.14
CA VAL A 84 18.90 -21.12 -24.29
C VAL A 84 20.34 -20.82 -23.87
N GLY A 85 20.57 -20.64 -22.56
CA GLY A 85 21.80 -20.07 -21.97
C GLY A 85 21.57 -18.75 -21.21
N ALA A 86 20.42 -18.07 -21.38
CA ALA A 86 20.08 -16.81 -20.72
C ALA A 86 19.13 -16.98 -19.51
N GLN A 87 18.65 -18.19 -19.23
CA GLN A 87 17.60 -18.46 -18.23
C GLN A 87 18.02 -18.10 -16.79
N GLY A 88 19.29 -18.31 -16.43
CA GLY A 88 19.82 -17.95 -15.11
C GLY A 88 19.87 -16.44 -14.87
N VAL A 89 20.28 -15.67 -15.88
CA VAL A 89 20.32 -14.20 -15.84
C VAL A 89 18.90 -13.62 -15.78
N GLU A 90 17.94 -14.20 -16.51
CA GLU A 90 16.54 -13.79 -16.48
C GLU A 90 15.88 -14.06 -15.11
N LEU A 91 16.20 -15.20 -14.47
CA LEU A 91 15.75 -15.55 -13.12
C LEU A 91 16.30 -14.55 -12.09
N SER A 92 17.63 -14.38 -12.03
CA SER A 92 18.27 -13.47 -11.06
C SER A 92 17.78 -12.03 -11.21
N GLU A 93 17.56 -11.56 -12.44
CA GLU A 93 17.09 -10.21 -12.68
C GLU A 93 15.60 -10.02 -12.31
N THR A 94 14.75 -11.03 -12.54
CA THR A 94 13.35 -11.01 -12.09
C THR A 94 13.27 -11.00 -10.57
N VAL A 95 14.04 -11.85 -9.90
CA VAL A 95 14.08 -11.92 -8.43
C VAL A 95 14.65 -10.63 -7.84
N ARG A 96 15.67 -10.03 -8.46
CA ARG A 96 16.18 -8.69 -8.08
C ARG A 96 15.09 -7.62 -8.17
N ARG A 97 14.30 -7.57 -9.26
CA ARG A 97 13.17 -6.64 -9.37
C ARG A 97 12.10 -6.88 -8.32
N MET A 98 11.80 -8.14 -7.99
CA MET A 98 10.90 -8.46 -6.88
C MET A 98 11.44 -7.90 -5.56
N GLU A 99 12.73 -8.09 -5.25
CA GLU A 99 13.37 -7.55 -4.05
C GLU A 99 13.29 -6.01 -4.00
N GLU A 100 13.62 -5.35 -5.12
CA GLU A 100 13.61 -3.89 -5.24
C GLU A 100 12.21 -3.28 -5.24
N SER A 101 11.18 -4.06 -5.58
CA SER A 101 9.80 -3.59 -5.56
C SER A 101 9.22 -3.49 -4.14
N ILE A 102 9.70 -4.29 -3.19
CA ILE A 102 9.24 -4.27 -1.79
C ILE A 102 9.44 -2.88 -1.15
N PRO A 103 10.65 -2.27 -1.12
CA PRO A 103 10.81 -0.93 -0.55
C PRO A 103 9.93 0.11 -1.23
N GLN A 104 9.73 0.02 -2.54
CA GLN A 104 8.89 0.96 -3.30
C GLN A 104 7.43 0.88 -2.83
N VAL A 105 6.88 -0.34 -2.69
CA VAL A 105 5.52 -0.54 -2.19
C VAL A 105 5.38 0.00 -0.76
N ILE A 106 6.33 -0.28 0.13
CA ILE A 106 6.25 0.17 1.52
C ILE A 106 6.22 1.71 1.60
N ILE A 107 7.06 2.40 0.83
CA ILE A 107 7.07 3.87 0.76
C ILE A 107 5.72 4.41 0.26
N LEU A 108 5.10 3.76 -0.73
CA LEU A 108 3.78 4.16 -1.23
C LEU A 108 2.70 4.04 -0.13
N LEU A 109 2.72 2.96 0.64
CA LEU A 109 1.78 2.72 1.74
C LEU A 109 1.98 3.70 2.90
N GLU A 110 3.23 3.98 3.28
CA GLU A 110 3.57 4.99 4.29
C GLU A 110 3.10 6.37 3.90
N ALA A 111 3.36 6.78 2.65
CA ALA A 111 2.93 8.07 2.14
C ALA A 111 1.40 8.19 2.08
N ALA A 112 0.69 7.10 1.75
CA ALA A 112 -0.77 7.07 1.79
C ALA A 112 -1.32 7.24 3.22
N ALA A 113 -0.71 6.59 4.20
CA ALA A 113 -1.10 6.75 5.60
C ALA A 113 -0.88 8.20 6.09
N GLU A 114 0.26 8.80 5.77
CA GLU A 114 0.57 10.20 6.13
C GLU A 114 -0.42 11.19 5.50
N ARG A 115 -0.70 11.04 4.20
CA ARG A 115 -1.69 11.89 3.50
C ARG A 115 -3.09 11.74 4.09
N CYS A 116 -3.52 10.52 4.37
CA CYS A 116 -4.83 10.26 4.94
C CYS A 116 -4.99 10.95 6.29
N ILE A 117 -4.01 10.79 7.18
CA ILE A 117 -4.07 11.33 8.53
C ILE A 117 -4.02 12.86 8.50
N SER A 118 -3.11 13.43 7.71
CA SER A 118 -2.96 14.88 7.60
C SER A 118 -4.20 15.58 7.01
N PHE A 119 -4.86 14.95 6.04
CA PHE A 119 -6.01 15.53 5.36
C PHE A 119 -7.34 15.28 6.09
N THR A 120 -7.55 14.06 6.56
CA THR A 120 -8.85 13.64 7.13
C THR A 120 -8.90 13.79 8.65
N GLY A 121 -7.75 13.98 9.30
CA GLY A 121 -7.66 13.95 10.77
C GLY A 121 -7.94 12.57 11.35
N GLY A 122 -7.90 11.51 10.53
CA GLY A 122 -8.19 10.13 10.93
C GLY A 122 -9.67 9.72 10.83
N SER A 123 -10.56 10.60 10.34
CA SER A 123 -11.98 10.27 10.14
C SER A 123 -12.21 9.14 9.14
N GLU A 124 -11.28 8.96 8.20
CA GLU A 124 -11.34 7.94 7.14
C GLU A 124 -10.27 6.83 7.36
N ALA A 125 -9.83 6.64 8.60
CA ALA A 125 -8.80 5.65 8.93
C ALA A 125 -9.24 4.21 8.64
N ASP A 126 -10.54 3.92 8.75
CA ASP A 126 -11.16 2.64 8.40
C ASP A 126 -11.05 2.35 6.90
N GLU A 127 -11.46 3.29 6.05
CA GLU A 127 -11.32 3.16 4.60
C GLU A 127 -9.86 3.10 4.15
N LEU A 128 -8.95 3.84 4.83
CA LEU A 128 -7.51 3.70 4.61
C LEU A 128 -7.05 2.27 4.87
N ILE A 129 -7.41 1.67 6.00
CA ILE A 129 -7.00 0.29 6.33
C ILE A 129 -7.47 -0.69 5.26
N LEU A 130 -8.73 -0.56 4.81
CA LEU A 130 -9.26 -1.39 3.72
C LEU A 130 -8.48 -1.18 2.41
N ALA A 131 -8.16 0.07 2.06
CA ALA A 131 -7.38 0.36 0.87
C ALA A 131 -5.95 -0.22 0.96
N LEU A 132 -5.29 -0.13 2.12
CA LEU A 132 -3.95 -0.69 2.32
C LEU A 132 -3.96 -2.23 2.23
N ASP A 133 -4.97 -2.88 2.80
CA ASP A 133 -5.13 -4.34 2.74
C ASP A 133 -5.36 -4.83 1.29
N ASP A 134 -6.30 -4.21 0.57
CA ASP A 134 -6.57 -4.50 -0.85
C ASP A 134 -5.28 -4.43 -1.71
N ILE A 135 -4.49 -3.40 -1.45
CA ILE A 135 -3.26 -3.09 -2.20
C ILE A 135 -2.14 -4.06 -1.85
N MET A 136 -1.99 -4.42 -0.58
CA MET A 136 -1.05 -5.47 -0.14
C MET A 136 -1.43 -6.83 -0.71
N LEU A 137 -2.71 -7.21 -0.68
CA LEU A 137 -3.19 -8.46 -1.26
C LEU A 137 -2.93 -8.52 -2.77
N LYS A 138 -3.18 -7.42 -3.49
CA LYS A 138 -2.91 -7.33 -4.93
C LYS A 138 -1.41 -7.45 -5.23
N TYR A 139 -0.56 -6.80 -4.44
CA TYR A 139 0.88 -6.89 -4.58
C TYR A 139 1.40 -8.31 -4.33
N ILE A 140 0.98 -8.94 -3.22
CA ILE A 140 1.33 -10.33 -2.89
C ILE A 140 0.87 -11.29 -4.00
N SER A 141 -0.33 -11.10 -4.53
CA SER A 141 -0.85 -11.90 -5.65
C SER A 141 0.05 -11.76 -6.89
N THR A 142 0.52 -10.55 -7.18
CA THR A 142 1.44 -10.28 -8.31
C THR A 142 2.80 -10.96 -8.11
N LEU A 143 3.35 -10.93 -6.88
CA LEU A 143 4.56 -11.65 -6.53
C LEU A 143 4.36 -13.17 -6.69
N GLN A 144 3.23 -13.71 -6.23
CA GLN A 144 2.91 -15.13 -6.35
C GLN A 144 2.76 -15.57 -7.81
N GLU A 145 2.13 -14.77 -8.67
CA GLU A 145 2.04 -15.04 -10.11
C GLU A 145 3.42 -15.04 -10.78
N THR A 146 4.28 -14.11 -10.37
CA THR A 146 5.67 -14.04 -10.82
C THR A 146 6.45 -15.29 -10.38
N LEU A 147 6.31 -15.72 -9.12
CA LEU A 147 6.92 -16.95 -8.60
C LEU A 147 6.43 -18.20 -9.32
N LYS A 148 5.12 -18.31 -9.60
CA LYS A 148 4.57 -19.43 -10.40
C LYS A 148 5.19 -19.47 -11.79
N SER A 149 5.36 -18.31 -12.43
CA SER A 149 6.01 -18.20 -13.73
C SER A 149 7.48 -18.63 -13.65
N LEU A 150 8.24 -18.16 -12.65
CA LEU A 150 9.63 -18.57 -12.42
C LEU A 150 9.76 -20.07 -12.16
N ARG A 151 8.86 -20.65 -11.37
CA ARG A 151 8.84 -22.10 -11.08
C ARG A 151 8.71 -22.94 -12.35
N THR A 152 7.88 -22.50 -13.31
CA THR A 152 7.76 -23.18 -14.61
C THR A 152 9.03 -23.06 -15.45
N VAL A 153 9.70 -21.90 -15.43
CA VAL A 153 10.97 -21.64 -16.15
C VAL A 153 12.10 -22.51 -15.61
N CYS A 154 12.17 -22.70 -14.29
CA CYS A 154 13.15 -23.56 -13.65
C CYS A 154 12.86 -25.07 -13.80
N GLY A 155 11.82 -25.46 -14.53
CA GLY A 155 11.51 -26.87 -14.80
C GLY A 155 10.95 -27.67 -13.62
N VAL A 156 10.67 -27.03 -12.48
CA VAL A 156 10.20 -27.67 -11.24
C VAL A 156 8.84 -28.35 -11.42
N ASP A 157 7.99 -27.81 -12.30
CA ASP A 157 6.63 -28.33 -12.54
C ASP A 157 6.57 -29.61 -13.41
N TYR A 158 7.69 -30.05 -14.00
CA TYR A 158 7.75 -31.24 -14.87
C TYR A 158 8.17 -32.54 -14.15
N GLY A 159 8.45 -32.50 -12.85
CA GLY A 159 8.93 -33.65 -12.07
C GLY A 159 7.84 -34.55 -11.46
N GLY A 160 6.55 -34.27 -11.70
CA GLY A 160 5.44 -34.86 -10.95
C GLY A 160 4.61 -35.95 -11.66
N ASP A 161 4.77 -36.17 -12.96
CA ASP A 161 3.92 -37.14 -13.69
C ASP A 161 4.74 -38.20 -14.43
N GLY A 162 5.13 -39.22 -13.66
CA GLY A 162 5.56 -40.50 -14.21
C GLY A 162 4.38 -41.35 -14.66
N SER A 163 3.55 -40.91 -15.61
CA SER A 163 2.70 -41.81 -16.41
C SER A 163 1.93 -41.04 -17.50
N GLY A 164 2.35 -41.12 -18.77
CA GLY A 164 1.48 -40.59 -19.81
C GLY A 164 2.04 -40.36 -21.22
N ARG A 165 2.95 -41.20 -21.73
CA ARG A 165 3.17 -41.25 -23.19
C ARG A 165 3.02 -42.68 -23.69
N LYS A 166 1.76 -43.11 -23.81
CA LYS A 166 1.41 -44.26 -24.65
C LYS A 166 1.27 -43.78 -26.10
N GLU A 167 2.14 -44.37 -26.92
CA GLU A 167 1.95 -44.77 -28.31
C GLU A 167 1.57 -43.72 -29.35
N MET A 168 2.57 -43.33 -30.16
CA MET A 168 2.43 -43.55 -31.60
C MET A 168 3.81 -43.77 -32.26
N GLU A 169 3.93 -44.96 -32.86
CA GLU A 169 4.76 -45.34 -34.02
C GLU A 169 6.30 -45.48 -33.89
N LYS A 170 6.71 -46.76 -33.96
CA LYS A 170 8.05 -47.23 -34.38
C LYS A 170 8.39 -46.71 -35.78
N LYS A 171 9.51 -45.99 -35.94
CA LYS A 171 10.45 -46.20 -37.05
C LYS A 171 11.80 -45.51 -36.83
N ASP A 172 12.84 -46.35 -36.78
CA ASP A 172 14.24 -46.18 -37.19
C ASP A 172 15.04 -44.91 -36.85
N GLY A 173 16.23 -45.14 -36.29
CA GLY A 173 17.42 -44.36 -36.67
C GLY A 173 17.96 -43.39 -35.62
N ASN A 174 18.63 -43.94 -34.59
CA ASN A 174 19.99 -43.53 -34.22
C ASN A 174 20.34 -42.02 -34.27
N GLN A 175 19.75 -41.20 -33.38
CA GLN A 175 20.29 -39.90 -32.91
C GLN A 175 19.30 -39.25 -31.93
N ASN A 176 19.24 -39.68 -30.65
CA ASN A 176 18.60 -38.86 -29.61
C ASN A 176 18.92 -39.29 -28.16
N ALA A 177 20.08 -39.91 -27.92
CA ALA A 177 20.54 -40.27 -26.56
C ALA A 177 21.38 -39.15 -25.89
N ARG A 178 21.27 -37.89 -26.32
CA ARG A 178 22.01 -36.73 -25.75
C ARG A 178 21.14 -35.50 -25.56
N ARG A 179 19.94 -35.65 -25.01
CA ARG A 179 19.10 -34.50 -24.64
C ARG A 179 18.73 -34.45 -23.16
N VAL A 180 19.44 -35.23 -22.33
CA VAL A 180 19.19 -35.37 -20.88
C VAL A 180 20.36 -34.89 -20.04
N ASP A 181 21.50 -34.53 -20.62
CA ASP A 181 22.71 -34.24 -19.83
C ASP A 181 23.51 -33.10 -20.45
N SER A 182 23.17 -31.85 -20.11
CA SER A 182 23.99 -30.63 -20.30
C SER A 182 23.27 -29.39 -19.74
N ILE A 183 22.78 -29.41 -18.49
CA ILE A 183 22.67 -28.15 -17.74
C ILE A 183 24.11 -27.86 -17.31
N SER A 184 24.64 -26.69 -17.66
CA SER A 184 26.02 -26.37 -17.25
C SER A 184 26.07 -26.19 -15.73
N ASN A 185 27.18 -26.55 -15.07
CA ASN A 185 27.34 -26.29 -13.64
C ASN A 185 27.06 -24.81 -13.28
N GLU A 186 27.33 -23.88 -14.20
CA GLU A 186 27.06 -22.45 -14.04
C GLU A 186 25.56 -22.15 -14.01
N GLU A 187 24.75 -22.80 -14.85
CA GLU A 187 23.29 -22.69 -14.83
C GLU A 187 22.68 -23.29 -13.56
N GLU A 188 23.23 -24.41 -13.07
CA GLU A 188 22.80 -25.02 -11.80
C GLU A 188 23.07 -24.09 -10.60
N TRP A 189 24.29 -23.52 -10.51
CA TRP A 189 24.60 -22.54 -9.48
C TRP A 189 23.76 -21.27 -9.58
N SER A 190 23.43 -20.81 -10.80
CA SER A 190 22.53 -19.67 -11.01
C SER A 190 21.11 -19.95 -10.50
N MET A 191 20.58 -21.16 -10.71
CA MET A 191 19.29 -21.57 -10.14
C MET A 191 19.30 -21.61 -8.61
N VAL A 192 20.35 -22.18 -8.01
CA VAL A 192 20.51 -22.22 -6.54
C VAL A 192 20.57 -20.80 -5.96
N GLN A 193 21.34 -19.91 -6.58
CA GLN A 193 21.42 -18.51 -6.18
C GLN A 193 20.07 -17.80 -6.32
N GLY A 194 19.34 -18.02 -7.41
CA GLY A 194 18.00 -17.47 -7.60
C GLY A 194 17.01 -17.95 -6.53
N ALA A 195 17.05 -19.23 -6.16
CA ALA A 195 16.22 -19.78 -5.08
C ALA A 195 16.55 -19.16 -3.71
N LEU A 196 17.84 -18.98 -3.39
CA LEU A 196 18.26 -18.29 -2.18
C LEU A 196 17.81 -16.82 -2.17
N GLN A 197 17.90 -16.12 -3.29
CA GLN A 197 17.42 -14.75 -3.41
C GLN A 197 15.91 -14.64 -3.23
N ILE A 198 15.12 -15.64 -3.66
CA ILE A 198 13.66 -15.67 -3.39
C ILE A 198 13.38 -15.76 -1.89
N LEU A 199 14.19 -16.48 -1.11
CA LEU A 199 14.07 -16.48 0.35
C LEU A 199 14.36 -15.09 0.93
N THR A 200 15.36 -14.38 0.39
CA THR A 200 15.63 -12.98 0.76
C THR A 200 14.46 -12.06 0.43
N VAL A 201 13.79 -12.24 -0.72
CA VAL A 201 12.58 -11.50 -1.08
C VAL A 201 11.47 -11.75 -0.04
N ALA A 202 11.25 -13.00 0.37
CA ALA A 202 10.24 -13.35 1.36
C ALA A 202 10.56 -12.76 2.75
N ASP A 203 11.83 -12.81 3.18
CA ASP A 203 12.29 -12.23 4.45
C ASP A 203 12.17 -10.70 4.45
N SER A 204 12.58 -10.04 3.35
CA SER A 204 12.44 -8.58 3.15
C SER A 204 10.98 -8.15 3.17
N LEU A 205 10.10 -8.90 2.50
CA LEU A 205 8.66 -8.61 2.49
C LEU A 205 8.08 -8.75 3.90
N THR A 206 8.42 -9.82 4.61
CA THR A 206 7.90 -10.10 5.96
C THR A 206 8.37 -9.04 6.95
N SER A 207 9.68 -8.78 6.99
CA SER A 207 10.28 -7.82 7.92
C SER A 207 9.77 -6.41 7.68
N ARG A 208 9.77 -5.92 6.44
CA ARG A 208 9.31 -4.56 6.12
C ARG A 208 7.81 -4.39 6.31
N SER A 209 7.00 -5.38 5.95
CA SER A 209 5.54 -5.30 6.18
C SER A 209 5.22 -5.27 7.67
N SER A 210 5.94 -6.04 8.49
CA SER A 210 5.77 -6.02 9.95
C SER A 210 6.15 -4.66 10.56
N VAL A 211 7.25 -4.06 10.12
CA VAL A 211 7.67 -2.72 10.55
C VAL A 211 6.63 -1.67 10.17
N PHE A 212 6.16 -1.70 8.91
CA PHE A 212 5.10 -0.82 8.44
C PHE A 212 3.83 -0.96 9.29
N GLU A 213 3.38 -2.20 9.51
CA GLU A 213 2.18 -2.49 10.30
C GLU A 213 2.31 -2.00 11.75
N ALA A 214 3.48 -2.19 12.38
CA ALA A 214 3.75 -1.68 13.72
C ALA A 214 3.71 -0.14 13.77
N SER A 215 4.31 0.52 12.77
CA SER A 215 4.29 1.97 12.63
C SER A 215 2.86 2.52 12.43
N LEU A 216 2.07 1.86 11.58
CA LEU A 216 0.68 2.20 11.33
C LEU A 216 -0.16 2.04 12.61
N ARG A 217 -0.03 0.92 13.33
CA ARG A 217 -0.70 0.69 14.62
C ARG A 217 -0.37 1.77 15.63
N ALA A 218 0.91 2.11 15.79
CA ALA A 218 1.34 3.16 16.72
C ALA A 218 0.74 4.52 16.35
N THR A 219 0.68 4.83 15.06
CA THR A 219 0.11 6.07 14.54
C THR A 219 -1.40 6.14 14.79
N LEU A 220 -2.14 5.07 14.50
CA LEU A 220 -3.58 4.98 14.75
C LEU A 220 -3.91 5.03 16.24
N ALA A 221 -3.13 4.36 17.10
CA ALA A 221 -3.30 4.42 18.54
C ALA A 221 -3.13 5.86 19.07
N ARG A 222 -2.11 6.57 18.59
CA ARG A 222 -1.91 7.98 18.93
C ARG A 222 -3.10 8.85 18.50
N LEU A 223 -3.60 8.67 17.28
CA LEU A 223 -4.79 9.39 16.80
C LEU A 223 -6.02 9.12 17.67
N SER A 224 -6.25 7.85 18.03
CA SER A 224 -7.34 7.47 18.93
C SER A 224 -7.25 8.20 20.28
N THR A 225 -6.05 8.34 20.84
CA THR A 225 -5.89 9.11 22.10
C THR A 225 -6.18 10.59 21.89
N THR A 226 -5.68 11.21 20.82
CA THR A 226 -5.93 12.63 20.53
C THR A 226 -7.41 12.93 20.35
N LEU A 227 -8.13 12.08 19.62
CA LEU A 227 -9.58 12.22 19.42
C LEU A 227 -10.33 12.04 20.75
N SER A 228 -9.94 11.07 21.58
CA SER A 228 -10.57 10.86 22.90
C SER A 228 -10.43 12.09 23.81
N PHE A 229 -9.27 12.74 23.83
CA PHE A 229 -9.08 13.98 24.60
C PHE A 229 -9.92 15.14 24.05
N SER A 230 -10.10 15.23 22.73
CA SER A 230 -10.96 16.26 22.12
C SER A 230 -12.46 16.05 22.43
N ALA A 231 -12.91 14.80 22.51
CA ALA A 231 -14.29 14.46 22.88
C ALA A 231 -14.58 14.76 24.36
N PHE A 232 -13.61 14.49 25.26
CA PHE A 232 -13.76 14.79 26.69
C PHE A 232 -13.85 16.29 27.00
N GLY A 233 -13.25 17.16 26.17
CA GLY A 233 -13.42 18.61 26.28
C GLY A 233 -14.85 19.10 25.97
N SER A 234 -15.65 18.32 25.23
CA SER A 234 -17.04 18.67 24.89
C SER A 234 -18.08 18.24 25.94
N SER A 235 -17.74 17.28 26.80
CA SER A 235 -18.65 16.73 27.82
C SER A 235 -18.77 17.61 29.06
N LEU A 236 -17.84 18.54 29.30
CA LEU A 236 -17.85 19.36 30.52
C LEU A 236 -18.90 20.48 30.47
N ASP A 237 -19.41 20.84 29.29
CA ASP A 237 -20.41 21.91 29.11
C ASP A 237 -21.86 21.46 29.35
N GLN A 238 -22.15 20.15 29.29
CA GLN A 238 -23.53 19.67 29.46
C GLN A 238 -23.95 19.55 30.93
N ASN A 239 -23.00 19.49 31.86
CA ASN A 239 -23.30 19.39 33.30
C ASN A 239 -23.43 20.74 34.02
N GLN A 240 -23.03 21.86 33.42
CA GLN A 240 -23.23 23.19 34.03
C GLN A 240 -24.56 23.86 33.64
N THR A 241 -25.23 23.39 32.59
CA THR A 241 -26.52 23.96 32.17
C THR A 241 -27.73 23.38 32.91
N ILE A 242 -27.59 22.24 33.60
CA ILE A 242 -28.69 21.59 34.33
C ILE A 242 -28.79 22.11 35.78
N ASN A 243 -27.69 22.55 36.40
CA ASN A 243 -27.70 22.95 37.83
C ASN A 243 -28.05 24.43 38.09
N ASN A 244 -28.30 25.25 37.06
CA ASN A 244 -28.53 26.69 37.24
C ASN A 244 -30.01 27.12 37.10
N ASN A 245 -30.96 26.19 36.99
CA ASN A 245 -32.37 26.50 36.74
C ASN A 245 -33.35 26.16 37.87
N GLU A 246 -32.90 25.75 39.07
CA GLU A 246 -33.82 25.43 40.18
C GLU A 246 -33.94 26.48 41.30
N ASP A 247 -33.16 27.58 41.31
CA ASP A 247 -33.31 28.62 42.33
C ASP A 247 -33.54 30.02 41.72
N ARG A 248 -34.78 30.31 41.31
CA ARG A 248 -35.32 31.68 41.32
C ARG A 248 -36.86 31.69 41.35
N GLU A 249 -37.31 31.74 42.59
CA GLU A 249 -38.63 32.08 43.18
C GLU A 249 -39.29 33.36 42.58
N PRO A 250 -40.59 33.59 42.83
CA PRO A 250 -41.11 33.93 44.17
C PRO A 250 -42.26 33.08 44.71
#